data_AF-A0A7X3P394-F1
#
_entry.id   AF-A0A7X3P394-F1
#
_cell.length_a   1.000
_cell.length_b   1.000
_cell.length_c   1.000
_cell.angle_alpha   90.00
_cell.angle_beta   90.00
_cell.angle_gamma   90.00
#
_symmetry.space_group_name_H-M   'P 1'
#
loop_
_entity.id
_entity.type
_entity.pdbx_description
1 polymer ?
#
loop_
_entity_poly.entity_id
_entity_poly.type
_entity_poly.pdbx_seq_one_letter_code
_entity_poly.pdbx_strand_id
1 'polypeptide(L)' 'SRSYGCKLFKKYLGKTFREALREVRIGKAKSLLEETLLPISEIAESSGFHSSSRFREAFKRLYGISPRAYRQKMNETIS' A
#
# COMPACT_ATOMS: atom_id res chain seq x y z
N SER A 1 6.81 -19.81 19.17
CA SER A 1 7.01 -20.12 17.73
C SER A 1 6.19 -19.16 16.85
N ARG A 2 6.73 -18.73 15.69
CA ARG A 2 6.09 -17.77 14.73
C ARG A 2 4.61 -18.07 14.44
N SER A 3 4.25 -19.37 14.42
CA SER A 3 2.90 -19.84 14.16
C SER A 3 1.88 -19.46 15.25
N TYR A 4 2.27 -19.49 16.54
CA TYR A 4 1.35 -19.12 17.63
C TYR A 4 1.03 -17.62 17.62
N GLY A 5 2.05 -16.78 17.44
CA GLY A 5 1.88 -15.31 17.33
C GLY A 5 0.99 -14.92 16.15
N CYS A 6 1.19 -15.50 14.97
CA CYS A 6 0.33 -15.26 13.80
C CYS A 6 -1.13 -15.72 14.01
N LYS A 7 -1.34 -16.87 14.67
CA LYS A 7 -2.68 -17.37 15.01
C LYS A 7 -3.39 -16.44 15.99
N LEU A 8 -2.67 -15.98 17.01
CA LEU A 8 -3.19 -15.03 17.99
C LEU A 8 -3.52 -13.68 17.33
N PHE A 9 -2.64 -13.17 16.46
CA PHE A 9 -2.85 -11.92 15.71
C PHE A 9 -4.11 -11.97 14.86
N LYS A 10 -4.30 -13.07 14.11
CA LYS A 10 -5.53 -13.28 13.32
C LYS A 10 -6.77 -13.41 14.21
N LYS A 11 -6.65 -14.08 15.37
CA LYS A 11 -7.75 -14.24 16.34
C LYS A 11 -8.23 -12.90 16.91
N TYR A 12 -7.32 -11.98 17.22
CA TYR A 12 -7.67 -10.69 17.84
C TYR A 12 -7.98 -9.57 16.84
N LEU A 13 -7.35 -9.56 15.65
CA LEU A 13 -7.48 -8.48 14.67
C LEU A 13 -8.28 -8.86 13.43
N GLY A 14 -8.74 -10.11 13.32
CA GLY A 14 -9.48 -10.63 12.15
C GLY A 14 -8.64 -10.78 10.88
N LYS A 15 -7.42 -10.24 10.85
CA LYS A 15 -6.51 -10.24 9.71
C LYS A 15 -5.14 -10.81 10.07
N THR A 16 -4.48 -11.39 9.07
CA THR A 16 -3.10 -11.85 9.21
C THR A 16 -2.15 -10.67 9.35
N PHE A 17 -1.00 -10.89 10.00
CA PHE A 17 0.07 -9.89 10.08
C PHE A 17 0.49 -9.36 8.70
N ARG A 18 0.49 -10.22 7.66
CA ARG A 18 0.82 -9.82 6.29
C ARG A 18 -0.20 -8.86 5.68
N GLU A 19 -1.47 -9.01 6.01
CA GLU A 19 -2.54 -8.10 5.56
C GLU A 19 -2.42 -6.75 6.26
N ALA A 20 -2.25 -6.75 7.59
CA ALA A 20 -2.03 -5.52 8.35
C ALA A 20 -0.79 -4.76 7.86
N LEU A 21 0.33 -5.46 7.64
CA LEU A 21 1.54 -4.85 7.09
C LEU A 21 1.31 -4.29 5.68
N ARG A 22 0.52 -4.96 4.85
CA ARG A 22 0.17 -4.46 3.51
C ARG A 22 -0.64 -3.18 3.59
N GLU A 23 -1.63 -3.10 4.47
CA GLU A 23 -2.43 -1.89 4.69
C GLU A 23 -1.56 -0.71 5.12
N VAL A 24 -0.67 -0.91 6.10
CA VAL A 24 0.26 0.14 6.56
C VAL A 24 1.14 0.65 5.42
N ARG A 25 1.74 -0.26 4.64
CA ARG A 25 2.58 0.10 3.48
C ARG A 25 1.80 0.85 2.41
N ILE A 26 0.59 0.41 2.10
CA ILE A 26 -0.28 1.07 1.13
C ILE A 26 -0.75 2.44 1.63
N GLY A 27 -0.99 2.61 2.93
CA GLY A 27 -1.28 3.89 3.56
C GLY A 27 -0.13 4.89 3.35
N LYS A 28 1.12 4.48 3.64
CA LYS A 28 2.31 5.31 3.37
C LYS A 28 2.43 5.66 1.89
N ALA A 29 2.20 4.69 0.99
CA ALA A 29 2.27 4.93 -0.45
C ALA A 29 1.23 5.95 -0.92
N LYS A 30 0.03 5.92 -0.35
CA LYS A 30 -1.04 6.89 -0.65
C LYS A 30 -0.57 8.31 -0.31
N SER A 31 -0.07 8.54 0.91
CA SER A 31 0.45 9.86 1.32
C SER A 31 1.54 10.34 0.37
N LEU A 32 2.50 9.48 0.00
CA LEU A 32 3.55 9.85 -0.96
C LEU A 32 3.02 10.18 -2.36
N LEU A 33 1.94 9.52 -2.81
CA LEU A 33 1.31 9.82 -4.10
C LEU A 33 0.62 11.19 -4.10
N GLU A 34 0.11 11.61 -2.94
CA GLU A 34 -0.63 12.87 -2.72
C GLU A 34 0.32 14.05 -2.45
N GLU A 35 1.41 13.81 -1.73
CA GLU A 35 2.30 14.86 -1.21
C GLU A 35 3.57 15.06 -2.07
N THR A 36 3.87 14.14 -2.99
CA THR A 36 5.14 14.17 -3.74
C THR A 36 4.99 13.85 -5.22
N LEU A 37 5.96 14.31 -6.01
CA LEU A 37 6.12 13.99 -7.43
C LEU A 37 7.02 12.77 -7.69
N LEU A 38 7.40 12.03 -6.64
CA LEU A 38 8.32 10.91 -6.77
C LEU A 38 7.83 9.87 -7.79
N PRO A 39 8.73 9.25 -8.57
CA PRO A 39 8.36 8.15 -9.45
C PRO A 39 7.65 7.02 -8.70
N ILE A 40 6.68 6.37 -9.36
CA ILE A 40 5.90 5.28 -8.76
C ILE A 40 6.79 4.13 -8.25
N SER A 41 7.95 3.91 -8.87
CA SER A 41 8.95 2.95 -8.44
C SER A 41 9.59 3.32 -7.10
N GLU A 42 9.98 4.58 -6.92
CA GLU A 42 10.56 5.08 -5.68
C GLU A 42 9.53 5.09 -4.55
N ILE A 43 8.26 5.37 -4.86
CA ILE A 43 7.17 5.26 -3.88
C ILE A 43 6.99 3.81 -3.43
N ALA A 44 7.07 2.85 -4.36
CA ALA A 44 6.96 1.44 -4.01
C ALA A 44 8.08 1.04 -3.01
N GLU A 45 9.32 1.41 -3.32
CA GLU A 45 10.47 1.15 -2.46
C GLU A 45 10.37 1.86 -1.11
N SER A 46 10.10 3.18 -1.13
CA SER A 46 9.91 4.01 0.08
C SER A 46 8.77 3.52 0.97
N SER A 47 7.78 2.84 0.40
CA SER A 47 6.65 2.25 1.10
C SER A 47 6.91 0.80 1.54
N GLY A 48 8.10 0.27 1.33
CA GLY A 48 8.52 -1.05 1.79
C GLY A 48 8.13 -2.21 0.86
N PHE A 49 7.86 -1.95 -0.42
CA PHE A 49 7.68 -2.99 -1.43
C PHE A 49 8.98 -3.24 -2.20
N HIS A 50 9.42 -4.50 -2.21
CA HIS A 50 10.60 -4.92 -3.00
C HIS A 50 10.30 -5.07 -4.50
N SER A 51 9.04 -4.90 -4.92
CA SER A 51 8.63 -5.01 -6.32
C SER A 51 7.54 -4.02 -6.63
N SER A 52 7.77 -3.20 -7.65
CA SER A 52 6.78 -2.27 -8.18
C SER A 52 5.51 -2.98 -8.66
N SER A 53 5.61 -4.20 -9.20
CA SER A 53 4.44 -4.98 -9.64
C SER A 53 3.57 -5.40 -8.46
N ARG A 54 4.18 -5.94 -7.39
CA ARG A 54 3.44 -6.30 -6.17
C ARG A 54 2.81 -5.10 -5.49
N PHE A 55 3.49 -3.96 -5.53
CA PHE A 55 2.93 -2.70 -5.07
C PHE A 55 1.69 -2.31 -5.88
N ARG A 56 1.78 -2.27 -7.21
CA ARG A 56 0.66 -1.89 -8.09
C ARG A 56 -0.55 -2.78 -7.89
N GLU A 57 -0.35 -4.10 -7.80
CA GLU A 57 -1.43 -5.05 -7.51
C GLU A 57 -2.05 -4.82 -6.13
N ALA A 58 -1.24 -4.67 -5.09
CA ALA A 58 -1.73 -4.44 -3.74
C ALA A 58 -2.51 -3.12 -3.62
N PHE A 59 -2.02 -2.05 -4.26
CA PHE A 59 -2.66 -0.74 -4.27
C PHE A 59 -3.99 -0.79 -5.03
N LYS A 60 -4.00 -1.35 -6.25
CA LYS A 60 -5.22 -1.53 -7.04
C LYS A 60 -6.25 -2.36 -6.32
N ARG A 61 -5.83 -3.40 -5.61
CA ARG A 61 -6.75 -4.24 -4.84
C ARG A 61 -7.40 -3.50 -3.65
N LEU A 62 -6.69 -2.55 -3.04
CA LEU A 62 -7.22 -1.80 -1.90
C LEU A 62 -8.05 -0.57 -2.32
N TYR A 63 -7.64 0.12 -3.38
CA TYR A 63 -8.25 1.39 -3.83
C TYR A 63 -9.01 1.30 -5.15
N GLY A 64 -9.07 0.14 -5.79
CA GLY A 64 -9.77 -0.11 -7.06
C GLY A 64 -9.04 0.37 -8.32
N ILE A 65 -8.09 1.30 -8.20
CA ILE A 65 -7.36 1.91 -9.33
C ILE A 65 -5.84 1.82 -9.17
N SER A 66 -5.11 1.96 -10.28
CA SER A 66 -3.64 1.93 -10.24
C SER A 66 -3.07 3.15 -9.50
N PRO A 67 -1.87 3.06 -8.89
CA PRO A 67 -1.19 4.20 -8.26
C PRO A 67 -1.06 5.42 -9.18
N ARG A 68 -0.79 5.20 -10.48
CA ARG A 68 -0.67 6.26 -11.48
C ARG A 68 -2.01 6.96 -11.73
N ALA A 69 -3.07 6.17 -11.91
CA ALA A 69 -4.42 6.71 -12.09
C ALA A 69 -4.90 7.45 -10.84
N TYR A 70 -4.57 6.94 -9.65
CA TYR A 70 -4.85 7.61 -8.38
C TYR A 70 -4.21 8.99 -8.31
N ARG A 71 -2.90 9.10 -8.59
CA ARG A 71 -2.19 10.38 -8.63
C ARG A 71 -2.80 11.34 -9.65
N GLN A 72 -3.11 10.85 -10.85
CA GLN A 72 -3.71 11.69 -11.89
C GLN A 72 -5.05 12.28 -11.43
N LYS A 73 -5.92 11.46 -10.83
CA LYS A 73 -7.20 11.92 -10.29
C LYS A 73 -7.04 12.99 -9.20
N MET A 74 -6.02 12.86 -8.35
CA MET A 74 -5.73 13.85 -7.33
C MET A 74 -5.29 15.19 -7.93
N ASN A 75 -4.46 15.17 -8.99
CA ASN A 75 -4.06 16.38 -9.68
C ASN A 75 -5.22 17.06 -10.42
N GLU A 76 -6.14 16.27 -10.99
CA GLU A 76 -7.35 16.77 -11.68
C GLU A 76 -8.36 17.41 -10.71
N THR A 77 -8.36 17.02 -9.42
CA THR A 77 -9.28 17.59 -8.42
C THR A 77 -8.77 18.94 -7.87
N ILE A 78 -7.54 19.33 -8.19
CA ILE A 78 -6.87 20.56 -7.70
C ILE A 78 -6.76 21.63 -8.81
N SER A 79 -7.23 21.35 -10.02
CA SER A 79 -7.40 22.32 -11.12
C SER A 79 -8.86 22.76 -11.26
#